data_AF-A0A537V7I8-F1
#
_entry.id   AF-A0A537V7I8-F1
#
_cell.length_a   1.000
_cell.length_b   1.000
_cell.length_c   1.000
_cell.angle_alpha   90.00
_cell.angle_beta   90.00
_cell.angle_gamma   90.00
#
_symmetry.space_group_name_H-M   'P 1'
#
loop_
_entity.id
_entity.type
_entity.pdbx_description
1 polymer ?
#
loop_
_entity_poly.entity_id
_entity_poly.type
_entity_poly.pdbx_seq_one_letter_code
_entity_poly.pdbx_strand_id
1 'polypeptide(L)'
;MGVAGADTLFSLIKQKQDLQSYRERHWNGTVQDYMEIVLGSPRVARNACQRLYDMILAYGFTEYTRHHERYVHYRLFDDPIDHGRDAVFGLDASLMRLVHNIKSAAFGYGTEKRILLLHGPVGSSKSTIARLLKKGLELYSNTAEGALYTYGWRSDLGASGPEAVQWCPMHEDPLHLIPLESQEAVYAELNRRMGPKDYRIVHTGSLCPFCRKTYQDLMTAYDGDWEKVIRHVVVKRLVLSEKDRIGIGTFQPKDEKNQDSTELTGDLNYRKIAEYGSDSDPRAFNFDGELNIANRGMIEFIEILKLDVAFLYDLLGASQEHKIKPKKFPQTDIDEVICGHSVAGHEPILFRSQEGIAWTTMERLHERFSPSCEGLEVLAHDLETSATRWTPVRSVIRHRFTGEMLTTDQKWGVVETTPNHSIYDRSGATFYPEELHEVLAARRIQSFAPVGALFIDVAGAIPGFVTCETRIAAGGGPMTRPSRPGWARLGLP
;
A
#
# COMPACT_ATOMS: atom_id res chain seq x y z
N MET A 1 2.43 -31.38 -39.14
CA MET A 1 3.07 -31.48 -37.81
C MET A 1 2.52 -30.44 -36.80
N GLY A 2 1.23 -30.07 -36.83
CA GLY A 2 0.71 -28.97 -35.97
C GLY A 2 -0.31 -29.36 -34.89
N VAL A 3 -0.82 -30.59 -34.88
CA VAL A 3 -1.98 -30.98 -34.04
C VAL A 3 -1.54 -31.51 -32.66
N ALA A 4 -0.47 -32.30 -32.60
CA ALA A 4 0.00 -32.94 -31.36
C ALA A 4 0.52 -31.93 -30.29
N GLY A 5 1.10 -30.80 -30.72
CA GLY A 5 1.59 -29.77 -29.80
C GLY A 5 0.46 -28.98 -29.13
N ALA A 6 -0.60 -28.66 -29.89
CA ALA A 6 -1.78 -27.98 -29.36
C ALA A 6 -2.51 -28.86 -28.34
N ASP A 7 -2.74 -30.13 -28.66
CA ASP A 7 -3.41 -31.07 -27.75
C ASP A 7 -2.64 -31.28 -26.44
N THR A 8 -1.30 -31.31 -26.52
CA THR A 8 -0.42 -31.38 -25.34
C THR A 8 -0.56 -30.13 -24.48
N LEU A 9 -0.55 -28.93 -25.09
CA LEU A 9 -0.79 -27.68 -24.37
C LEU A 9 -2.18 -27.62 -23.73
N PHE A 10 -3.24 -28.02 -24.45
CA PHE A 10 -4.60 -28.08 -23.91
C PHE A 10 -4.73 -29.09 -22.76
N SER A 11 -4.02 -30.21 -22.81
CA SER A 11 -4.00 -31.20 -21.73
C SER A 11 -3.34 -30.66 -20.46
N LEU A 12 -2.25 -29.89 -20.60
CA LEU A 12 -1.57 -29.19 -19.51
C LEU A 12 -2.44 -28.10 -18.87
N ILE A 13 -3.18 -27.35 -19.70
CA ILE A 13 -4.14 -26.35 -19.23
C ILE A 13 -5.28 -27.01 -18.45
N LYS A 14 -5.87 -28.10 -18.99
CA LYS A 14 -6.94 -28.85 -18.32
C LYS A 14 -6.48 -29.45 -16.99
N GLN A 15 -5.26 -29.98 -16.91
CA GLN A 15 -4.71 -30.50 -15.66
C GLN A 15 -4.49 -29.43 -14.59
N LYS A 16 -4.20 -28.18 -14.98
CA LYS A 16 -4.03 -27.05 -14.05
C LYS A 16 -5.33 -26.31 -13.76
N GLN A 17 -6.44 -26.66 -14.41
CA GLN A 17 -7.72 -26.01 -14.20
C GLN A 17 -8.40 -26.54 -12.93
N ASP A 18 -8.27 -25.80 -11.84
CA ASP A 18 -9.03 -26.08 -10.62
C ASP A 18 -10.48 -25.57 -10.79
N LEU A 19 -11.34 -26.46 -11.30
CA LEU A 19 -12.76 -26.18 -11.50
C LEU A 19 -13.52 -25.92 -10.20
N GLN A 20 -13.06 -26.49 -9.08
CA GLN A 20 -13.69 -26.26 -7.78
C GLN A 20 -13.37 -24.86 -7.28
N SER A 21 -12.09 -24.47 -7.23
CA SER A 21 -11.71 -23.09 -6.91
C SER A 21 -12.37 -22.08 -7.84
N TYR A 22 -12.51 -22.40 -9.14
CA TYR A 22 -13.21 -21.53 -10.07
C TYR A 22 -14.68 -21.34 -9.67
N ARG A 23 -15.41 -22.41 -9.35
CA ARG A 23 -16.82 -22.34 -8.91
C ARG A 23 -16.98 -21.57 -7.60
N GLU A 24 -16.08 -21.76 -6.65
CA GLU A 24 -16.09 -21.03 -5.37
C GLU A 24 -15.87 -19.53 -5.59
N ARG A 25 -14.94 -19.15 -6.48
CA ARG A 25 -14.68 -17.75 -6.85
C ARG A 25 -15.79 -17.09 -7.65
N HIS A 26 -16.59 -17.88 -8.37
CA HIS A 26 -17.73 -17.41 -9.18
C HIS A 26 -19.07 -17.79 -8.57
N TRP A 27 -19.10 -18.03 -7.26
CA TRP A 27 -20.31 -18.37 -6.54
C TRP A 27 -21.33 -17.23 -6.66
N ASN A 28 -22.58 -17.59 -6.93
CA ASN A 28 -23.74 -16.70 -6.89
C ASN A 28 -24.87 -17.40 -6.13
N GLY A 29 -25.64 -16.64 -5.36
CA GLY A 29 -26.74 -17.16 -4.56
C GLY A 29 -27.71 -16.07 -4.12
N THR A 30 -28.60 -16.45 -3.21
CA THR A 30 -29.59 -15.56 -2.59
C THR A 30 -29.03 -14.88 -1.35
N VAL A 31 -29.77 -13.91 -0.80
CA VAL A 31 -29.47 -13.34 0.51
C VAL A 31 -29.50 -14.41 1.61
N GLN A 32 -30.41 -15.37 1.52
CA GLN A 32 -30.49 -16.47 2.48
C GLN A 32 -29.23 -17.34 2.47
N ASP A 33 -28.74 -17.72 1.27
CA ASP A 33 -27.51 -18.50 1.16
C ASP A 33 -26.30 -17.73 1.75
N TYR A 34 -26.26 -16.41 1.54
CA TYR A 34 -25.24 -15.57 2.18
C TYR A 34 -25.38 -15.53 3.72
N MET A 35 -26.61 -15.48 4.25
CA MET A 35 -26.82 -15.52 5.70
C MET A 35 -26.31 -16.83 6.30
N GLU A 36 -26.46 -17.96 5.60
CA GLU A 36 -25.87 -19.24 6.02
C GLU A 36 -24.33 -19.20 6.01
N ILE A 37 -23.73 -18.59 4.98
CA ILE A 37 -22.27 -18.40 4.88
C ILE A 37 -21.74 -17.54 6.02
N VAL A 38 -22.35 -16.39 6.30
CA VAL A 38 -21.88 -15.46 7.35
C VAL A 38 -22.16 -16.01 8.75
N LEU A 39 -23.19 -16.83 8.96
CA LEU A 39 -23.40 -17.56 10.20
C LEU A 39 -22.36 -18.67 10.40
N GLY A 40 -21.93 -19.33 9.33
CA GLY A 40 -20.86 -20.34 9.37
C GLY A 40 -19.47 -19.73 9.56
N SER A 41 -19.21 -18.58 8.94
CA SER A 41 -17.95 -17.84 9.03
C SER A 41 -18.21 -16.33 9.04
N PRO A 42 -18.38 -15.71 10.22
CA PRO A 42 -18.63 -14.26 10.30
C PRO A 42 -17.49 -13.40 9.73
N ARG A 43 -16.29 -13.98 9.56
CA ARG A 43 -15.14 -13.32 8.94
C ARG A 43 -15.38 -12.89 7.50
N VAL A 44 -16.39 -13.44 6.80
CA VAL A 44 -16.71 -12.96 5.44
C VAL A 44 -17.24 -11.52 5.42
N ALA A 45 -17.76 -11.05 6.56
CA ALA A 45 -18.31 -9.70 6.75
C ALA A 45 -17.32 -8.70 7.37
N ARG A 46 -16.02 -9.03 7.38
CA ARG A 46 -14.97 -8.12 7.88
C ARG A 46 -14.97 -6.80 7.13
N ASN A 47 -14.62 -5.74 7.84
CA ASN A 47 -14.27 -4.47 7.20
C ASN A 47 -12.88 -4.55 6.51
N ALA A 48 -12.52 -3.53 5.75
CA ALA A 48 -11.25 -3.48 5.01
C ALA A 48 -10.02 -3.56 5.92
N CYS A 49 -10.01 -2.87 7.06
CA CYS A 49 -8.90 -2.90 8.02
C CYS A 49 -8.68 -4.31 8.60
N GLN A 50 -9.76 -4.98 8.99
CA GLN A 50 -9.75 -6.36 9.50
C GLN A 50 -9.26 -7.35 8.45
N ARG A 51 -9.70 -7.19 7.20
CA ARG A 51 -9.25 -8.00 6.07
C ARG A 51 -7.77 -7.81 5.79
N LEU A 52 -7.29 -6.56 5.78
CA LEU A 52 -5.87 -6.25 5.55
C LEU A 52 -5.00 -6.84 6.67
N TYR A 53 -5.43 -6.72 7.92
CA TYR A 53 -4.71 -7.30 9.06
C TYR A 53 -4.60 -8.83 8.95
N ASP A 54 -5.72 -9.52 8.74
CA ASP A 54 -5.73 -10.97 8.63
C ASP A 54 -4.95 -11.47 7.42
N MET A 55 -4.99 -10.73 6.30
CA MET A 55 -4.17 -11.02 5.12
C MET A 55 -2.68 -11.04 5.47
N ILE A 56 -2.19 -10.00 6.17
CA ILE A 56 -0.77 -9.91 6.56
C ILE A 56 -0.40 -11.10 7.45
N LEU A 57 -1.27 -11.48 8.39
CA LEU A 57 -1.04 -12.61 9.28
C LEU A 57 -1.10 -13.97 8.58
N ALA A 58 -1.89 -14.12 7.51
CA ALA A 58 -2.01 -15.37 6.77
C ALA A 58 -0.68 -15.82 6.13
N TYR A 59 0.21 -14.88 5.79
CA TYR A 59 1.57 -15.21 5.33
C TYR A 59 2.51 -15.66 6.46
N GLY A 60 2.12 -15.44 7.73
CA GLY A 60 2.89 -15.76 8.91
C GLY A 60 3.98 -14.72 9.25
N PHE A 61 4.56 -14.87 10.43
CA PHE A 61 5.61 -14.00 10.94
C PHE A 61 6.58 -14.79 11.82
N THR A 62 7.77 -14.23 12.05
CA THR A 62 8.75 -14.74 13.00
C THR A 62 9.08 -13.67 14.04
N GLU A 63 9.27 -14.10 15.28
CA GLU A 63 9.72 -13.20 16.35
C GLU A 63 11.20 -13.43 16.61
N TYR A 64 11.94 -12.35 16.79
CA TYR A 64 13.35 -12.41 17.19
C TYR A 64 13.67 -11.25 18.13
N THR A 65 14.78 -11.38 18.87
CA THR A 65 15.25 -10.33 19.77
C THR A 65 16.59 -9.82 19.27
N ARG A 66 16.73 -8.51 19.14
CA ARG A 66 17.97 -7.83 18.77
C ARG A 66 18.17 -6.67 19.73
N HIS A 67 19.35 -6.57 20.36
CA HIS A 67 19.66 -5.52 21.35
C HIS A 67 18.62 -5.41 22.48
N HIS A 68 18.16 -6.54 23.03
CA HIS A 68 17.11 -6.62 24.05
C HIS A 68 15.73 -6.09 23.64
N GLU A 69 15.54 -5.73 22.37
CA GLU A 69 14.25 -5.36 21.80
C GLU A 69 13.68 -6.52 20.98
N ARG A 70 12.37 -6.76 21.15
CA ARG A 70 11.64 -7.78 20.39
C ARG A 70 11.15 -7.18 19.08
N TYR A 71 11.42 -7.88 17.99
CA TYR A 71 10.99 -7.53 16.65
C TYR A 71 10.11 -8.63 16.08
N VAL A 72 9.15 -8.23 15.25
CA VAL A 72 8.30 -9.15 14.48
C VAL A 72 8.60 -8.93 13.01
N HIS A 73 9.03 -9.99 12.34
CA HIS A 73 9.30 -10.01 10.92
C HIS A 73 8.12 -10.69 10.20
N TYR A 74 7.38 -9.92 9.41
CA TYR A 74 6.20 -10.41 8.68
C TYR A 74 6.59 -10.90 7.30
N ARG A 75 6.32 -12.18 7.01
CA ARG A 75 6.78 -12.86 5.79
C ARG A 75 6.18 -12.31 4.50
N LEU A 76 5.04 -11.62 4.58
CA LEU A 76 4.50 -10.90 3.42
C LEU A 76 5.55 -9.98 2.78
N PHE A 77 6.40 -9.34 3.60
CA PHE A 77 7.40 -8.39 3.12
C PHE A 77 8.67 -9.03 2.57
N ASP A 78 8.80 -10.35 2.66
CA ASP A 78 9.81 -11.13 1.91
C ASP A 78 9.40 -11.37 0.45
N ASP A 79 8.22 -10.89 0.05
CA ASP A 79 7.64 -11.11 -1.27
C ASP A 79 7.55 -12.60 -1.65
N PRO A 80 6.79 -13.41 -0.89
CA PRO A 80 6.59 -14.83 -1.20
C PRO A 80 5.82 -15.05 -2.51
N ILE A 81 5.21 -13.99 -3.04
CA ILE A 81 4.38 -13.98 -4.26
C ILE A 81 5.28 -13.99 -5.50
N ASP A 82 6.24 -13.06 -5.59
CA ASP A 82 7.16 -12.93 -6.71
C ASP A 82 8.59 -13.42 -6.38
N HIS A 83 8.71 -14.30 -5.38
CA HIS A 83 9.94 -14.97 -4.97
C HIS A 83 11.08 -14.00 -4.59
N GLY A 84 10.75 -12.99 -3.79
CA GLY A 84 11.72 -12.04 -3.24
C GLY A 84 12.15 -10.92 -4.17
N ARG A 85 11.50 -10.78 -5.35
CA ARG A 85 11.79 -9.69 -6.30
C ARG A 85 11.64 -8.33 -5.65
N ASP A 86 10.63 -8.20 -4.81
CA ASP A 86 10.23 -6.98 -4.14
C ASP A 86 10.44 -7.05 -2.62
N ALA A 87 11.29 -7.96 -2.15
CA ALA A 87 11.56 -8.15 -0.73
C ALA A 87 12.08 -6.87 -0.06
N VAL A 88 11.56 -6.57 1.12
CA VAL A 88 11.89 -5.39 1.90
C VAL A 88 12.83 -5.77 3.05
N PHE A 89 14.06 -5.24 3.02
CA PHE A 89 15.08 -5.57 4.01
C PHE A 89 15.34 -4.42 5.00
N GLY A 90 15.61 -4.76 6.25
CA GLY A 90 16.09 -3.81 7.26
C GLY A 90 15.05 -2.82 7.80
N LEU A 91 13.76 -3.03 7.49
CA LEU A 91 12.66 -2.16 7.91
C LEU A 91 11.73 -2.81 8.96
N ASP A 92 12.14 -3.88 9.62
CA ASP A 92 11.29 -4.65 10.56
C ASP A 92 10.64 -3.76 11.64
N ALA A 93 11.38 -2.80 12.21
CA ALA A 93 10.83 -1.84 13.17
C ALA A 93 9.67 -1.01 12.59
N SER A 94 9.86 -0.50 11.36
CA SER A 94 8.87 0.32 10.65
C SER A 94 7.67 -0.51 10.21
N LEU A 95 7.91 -1.73 9.71
CA LEU A 95 6.87 -2.67 9.32
C LEU A 95 6.06 -3.14 10.54
N MET A 96 6.72 -3.39 11.67
CA MET A 96 6.03 -3.71 12.92
C MET A 96 5.11 -2.57 13.38
N ARG A 97 5.55 -1.31 13.27
CA ARG A 97 4.70 -0.15 13.56
C ARG A 97 3.53 -0.03 12.59
N LEU A 98 3.76 -0.26 11.29
CA LEU A 98 2.71 -0.28 10.26
C LEU A 98 1.65 -1.34 10.59
N VAL A 99 2.06 -2.58 10.84
CA VAL A 99 1.12 -3.67 11.16
C VAL A 99 0.43 -3.44 12.50
N HIS A 100 1.10 -2.82 13.49
CA HIS A 100 0.47 -2.43 14.74
C HIS A 100 -0.66 -1.40 14.52
N ASN A 101 -0.45 -0.41 13.66
CA ASN A 101 -1.49 0.56 13.30
C ASN A 101 -2.67 -0.11 12.59
N ILE A 102 -2.40 -1.03 11.65
CA ILE A 102 -3.44 -1.81 10.97
C ILE A 102 -4.22 -2.68 11.96
N LYS A 103 -3.52 -3.32 12.90
CA LYS A 103 -4.14 -4.07 14.01
C LYS A 103 -5.05 -3.17 14.84
N SER A 104 -4.54 -2.01 15.26
CA SER A 104 -5.31 -1.02 16.04
C SER A 104 -6.60 -0.61 15.30
N ALA A 105 -6.52 -0.39 13.99
CA ALA A 105 -7.67 -0.11 13.13
C ALA A 105 -8.65 -1.29 13.02
N ALA A 106 -8.15 -2.52 12.86
CA ALA A 106 -8.97 -3.73 12.80
C ALA A 106 -9.81 -3.94 14.08
N PHE A 107 -9.28 -3.55 15.24
CA PHE A 107 -9.96 -3.62 16.54
C PHE A 107 -10.80 -2.37 16.87
N GLY A 108 -10.81 -1.34 16.02
CA GLY A 108 -11.62 -0.13 16.21
C GLY A 108 -11.10 0.80 17.32
N TYR A 109 -9.77 0.91 17.47
CA TYR A 109 -9.14 1.79 18.47
C TYR A 109 -8.84 3.20 17.95
N GLY A 110 -9.58 3.68 16.94
CA GLY A 110 -9.49 5.03 16.39
C GLY A 110 -8.41 5.21 15.31
N THR A 111 -7.64 4.16 14.99
CA THR A 111 -6.62 4.23 13.93
C THR A 111 -7.21 4.01 12.54
N GLU A 112 -8.39 3.39 12.47
CA GLU A 112 -9.21 3.28 11.27
C GLU A 112 -9.60 4.66 10.71
N LYS A 113 -9.70 5.66 11.59
CA LYS A 113 -10.03 7.05 11.23
C LYS A 113 -8.84 7.88 10.75
N ARG A 114 -7.78 7.25 10.24
CA ARG A 114 -6.51 7.90 9.91
C ARG A 114 -5.99 7.40 8.57
N ILE A 115 -5.30 8.30 7.87
CA ILE A 115 -4.53 7.96 6.68
C ILE A 115 -3.21 7.33 7.13
N LEU A 116 -2.89 6.14 6.63
CA LEU A 116 -1.58 5.54 6.81
C LEU A 116 -0.58 6.26 5.89
N LEU A 117 0.31 7.07 6.47
CA LEU A 117 1.32 7.80 5.71
C LEU A 117 2.69 7.09 5.78
N LEU A 118 3.14 6.57 4.65
CA LEU A 118 4.51 6.11 4.46
C LEU A 118 5.38 7.30 4.05
N HIS A 119 6.21 7.76 4.97
CA HIS A 119 7.07 8.93 4.77
C HIS A 119 8.54 8.53 4.95
N GLY A 120 9.38 8.88 3.97
CA GLY A 120 10.81 8.55 3.97
C GLY A 120 11.53 8.98 2.69
N PRO A 121 12.88 8.96 2.67
CA PRO A 121 13.67 9.37 1.50
C PRO A 121 13.35 8.59 0.22
N VAL A 122 13.80 9.08 -0.94
CA VAL A 122 13.72 8.32 -2.19
C VAL A 122 14.39 6.96 -2.03
N GLY A 123 13.83 5.92 -2.65
CA GLY A 123 14.37 4.55 -2.56
C GLY A 123 14.11 3.81 -1.24
N SER A 124 13.36 4.38 -0.28
CA SER A 124 13.09 3.76 1.03
C SER A 124 11.97 2.70 1.03
N SER A 125 11.74 2.00 -0.09
CA SER A 125 10.75 0.91 -0.24
C SER A 125 9.27 1.27 0.02
N LYS A 126 8.87 2.56 0.02
CA LYS A 126 7.47 2.97 0.33
C LYS A 126 6.45 2.39 -0.65
N SER A 127 6.64 2.62 -1.95
CA SER A 127 5.77 2.07 -2.99
C SER A 127 5.89 0.55 -3.08
N THR A 128 7.05 -0.02 -2.76
CA THR A 128 7.26 -1.48 -2.64
C THR A 128 6.34 -2.08 -1.57
N ILE A 129 6.28 -1.45 -0.38
CA ILE A 129 5.39 -1.87 0.72
C ILE A 129 3.92 -1.78 0.28
N ALA A 130 3.50 -0.65 -0.29
CA ALA A 130 2.12 -0.48 -0.75
C ALA A 130 1.74 -1.52 -1.82
N ARG A 131 2.62 -1.78 -2.79
CA ARG A 131 2.40 -2.80 -3.81
C ARG A 131 2.33 -4.21 -3.23
N LEU A 132 3.12 -4.56 -2.22
CA LEU A 132 3.02 -5.86 -1.54
C LEU A 132 1.70 -6.02 -0.78
N LEU A 133 1.20 -4.95 -0.16
CA LEU A 133 -0.12 -4.94 0.48
C LEU A 133 -1.23 -5.15 -0.56
N LYS A 134 -1.19 -4.44 -1.70
CA LYS A 134 -2.16 -4.60 -2.81
C LYS A 134 -2.16 -6.02 -3.37
N LYS A 135 -0.98 -6.53 -3.76
CA LYS A 135 -0.81 -7.91 -4.25
C LYS A 135 -1.29 -8.96 -3.23
N GLY A 136 -0.91 -8.77 -1.97
CA GLY A 136 -1.32 -9.65 -0.88
C GLY A 136 -2.83 -9.67 -0.70
N LEU A 137 -3.49 -8.52 -0.76
CA LEU A 137 -4.94 -8.37 -0.63
C LEU A 137 -5.69 -9.02 -1.81
N GLU A 138 -5.24 -8.80 -3.04
CA GLU A 138 -5.77 -9.44 -4.25
C GLU A 138 -5.72 -10.98 -4.14
N LEU A 139 -4.56 -11.54 -3.81
CA LEU A 139 -4.40 -13.00 -3.67
C LEU A 139 -5.16 -13.56 -2.48
N TYR A 140 -5.16 -12.87 -1.35
CA TYR A 140 -5.91 -13.30 -0.18
C TYR A 140 -7.41 -13.35 -0.47
N SER A 141 -7.93 -12.38 -1.23
CA SER A 141 -9.32 -12.37 -1.68
C SER A 141 -9.66 -13.51 -2.65
N ASN A 142 -8.69 -14.28 -3.15
CA ASN A 142 -8.94 -15.50 -3.94
C ASN A 142 -9.02 -16.78 -3.09
N THR A 143 -8.72 -16.68 -1.79
CA THR A 143 -8.77 -17.81 -0.85
C THR A 143 -10.16 -17.92 -0.19
N ALA A 144 -10.42 -19.07 0.45
CA ALA A 144 -11.58 -19.24 1.31
C ALA A 144 -11.51 -18.37 2.57
N GLU A 145 -10.32 -18.21 3.15
CA GLU A 145 -10.11 -17.38 4.36
C GLU A 145 -10.31 -15.90 4.09
N GLY A 146 -9.89 -15.41 2.92
CA GLY A 146 -10.11 -14.04 2.47
C GLY A 146 -11.46 -13.81 1.79
N ALA A 147 -12.42 -14.72 1.96
CA ALA A 147 -13.71 -14.60 1.31
C ALA A 147 -14.51 -13.37 1.73
N LEU A 148 -15.12 -12.73 0.73
CA LEU A 148 -16.03 -11.60 0.86
C LEU A 148 -17.03 -11.62 -0.31
N TYR A 149 -18.19 -11.01 -0.08
CA TYR A 149 -19.33 -11.05 -0.97
C TYR A 149 -19.88 -9.65 -1.20
N THR A 150 -20.58 -9.48 -2.32
CA THR A 150 -21.36 -8.30 -2.64
C THR A 150 -22.66 -8.70 -3.32
N TYR A 151 -23.52 -7.75 -3.63
CA TYR A 151 -24.85 -8.01 -4.17
C TYR A 151 -25.17 -7.14 -5.39
N GLY A 152 -26.24 -7.51 -6.08
CA GLY A 152 -26.82 -6.77 -7.19
C GLY A 152 -28.33 -6.96 -7.25
N TRP A 153 -28.97 -6.15 -8.07
CA TRP A 153 -30.41 -6.07 -8.20
C TRP A 153 -30.86 -6.65 -9.52
N ARG A 154 -31.82 -7.56 -9.48
CA ARG A 154 -32.50 -8.10 -10.65
C ARG A 154 -33.79 -7.32 -10.89
N SER A 155 -33.91 -6.68 -12.06
CA SER A 155 -35.09 -5.90 -12.41
C SER A 155 -36.32 -6.77 -12.67
N ASP A 156 -36.14 -7.90 -13.38
CA ASP A 156 -37.18 -8.88 -13.66
C ASP A 156 -36.80 -10.25 -13.08
N LEU A 157 -37.63 -10.78 -12.17
CA LEU A 157 -37.42 -12.09 -11.56
C LEU A 157 -37.46 -13.24 -12.59
N GLY A 158 -38.13 -13.06 -13.73
CA GLY A 158 -38.15 -14.00 -14.84
C GLY A 158 -36.90 -13.97 -15.72
N ALA A 159 -36.13 -12.86 -15.68
CA ALA A 159 -34.90 -12.74 -16.42
C ALA A 159 -33.77 -13.54 -15.76
N SER A 160 -33.00 -14.26 -16.58
CA SER A 160 -31.91 -15.13 -16.14
C SER A 160 -30.59 -14.69 -16.78
N GLY A 161 -29.48 -14.86 -16.05
CA GLY A 161 -28.14 -14.55 -16.50
C GLY A 161 -27.56 -13.28 -15.86
N PRO A 162 -26.23 -13.10 -15.93
CA PRO A 162 -25.52 -12.00 -15.27
C PRO A 162 -25.86 -10.61 -15.82
N GLU A 163 -26.28 -10.53 -17.09
CA GLU A 163 -26.66 -9.26 -17.73
C GLU A 163 -28.00 -8.71 -17.21
N ALA A 164 -28.83 -9.56 -16.60
CA ALA A 164 -30.08 -9.15 -15.96
C ALA A 164 -29.89 -8.57 -14.55
N VAL A 165 -28.64 -8.50 -14.05
CA VAL A 165 -28.31 -8.03 -12.70
C VAL A 165 -27.55 -6.72 -12.77
N GLN A 166 -28.12 -5.69 -12.16
CA GLN A 166 -27.45 -4.42 -11.91
C GLN A 166 -26.67 -4.52 -10.59
N TRP A 167 -25.37 -4.76 -10.70
CA TRP A 167 -24.49 -4.91 -9.54
C TRP A 167 -24.37 -3.63 -8.72
N CYS A 168 -24.25 -3.76 -7.39
CA CYS A 168 -23.91 -2.63 -6.53
C CYS A 168 -22.58 -2.03 -7.00
N PRO A 169 -22.55 -0.75 -7.40
CA PRO A 169 -21.36 -0.15 -7.97
C PRO A 169 -20.29 0.14 -6.91
N MET A 170 -20.68 0.17 -5.64
CA MET A 170 -19.79 0.30 -4.48
C MET A 170 -19.34 -1.05 -3.91
N HIS A 171 -19.80 -2.18 -4.46
CA HIS A 171 -19.47 -3.51 -3.94
C HIS A 171 -19.76 -3.73 -2.44
N GLU A 172 -20.84 -3.12 -1.95
CA GLU A 172 -21.24 -3.15 -0.55
C GLU A 172 -21.47 -4.55 0.02
N ASP A 173 -21.35 -4.66 1.34
CA ASP A 173 -21.64 -5.89 2.07
C ASP A 173 -23.16 -6.19 2.02
N PRO A 174 -23.59 -7.43 1.69
CA PRO A 174 -25.01 -7.76 1.71
C PRO A 174 -25.70 -7.57 3.07
N LEU A 175 -24.95 -7.49 4.18
CA LEU A 175 -25.51 -7.13 5.50
C LEU A 175 -26.11 -5.72 5.54
N HIS A 176 -25.76 -4.83 4.60
CA HIS A 176 -26.38 -3.49 4.49
C HIS A 176 -27.86 -3.55 4.08
N LEU A 177 -28.33 -4.68 3.54
CA LEU A 177 -29.74 -4.90 3.15
C LEU A 177 -30.64 -5.22 4.35
N ILE A 178 -30.05 -5.47 5.53
CA ILE A 178 -30.80 -5.80 6.74
C ILE A 178 -31.50 -4.55 7.27
N PRO A 179 -32.82 -4.62 7.56
CA PRO A 179 -33.56 -3.52 8.16
C PRO A 179 -32.92 -3.01 9.46
N LEU A 180 -32.94 -1.68 9.66
CA LEU A 180 -32.25 -1.01 10.76
C LEU A 180 -32.61 -1.61 12.13
N GLU A 181 -33.88 -1.96 12.32
CA GLU A 181 -34.43 -2.51 13.56
C GLU A 181 -33.88 -3.90 13.89
N SER A 182 -33.40 -4.63 12.88
CA SER A 182 -32.85 -5.99 13.02
C SER A 182 -31.32 -6.03 13.07
N GLN A 183 -30.64 -4.93 12.71
CA GLN A 183 -29.18 -4.90 12.61
C GLN A 183 -28.50 -5.27 13.92
N GLU A 184 -28.90 -4.66 15.05
CA GLU A 184 -28.28 -4.93 16.35
C GLU A 184 -28.33 -6.41 16.71
N ALA A 185 -29.49 -7.05 16.52
CA ALA A 185 -29.67 -8.47 16.80
C ALA A 185 -28.79 -9.36 15.92
N VAL A 186 -28.70 -9.04 14.62
CA VAL A 186 -27.86 -9.81 13.67
C VAL A 186 -26.38 -9.67 14.01
N TYR A 187 -25.85 -8.46 14.17
CA TYR A 187 -24.44 -8.26 14.52
C TYR A 187 -24.11 -8.86 15.90
N ALA A 188 -25.04 -8.88 16.84
CA ALA A 188 -24.86 -9.56 18.13
C ALA A 188 -24.76 -11.08 17.96
N GLU A 189 -25.55 -11.71 17.10
CA GLU A 189 -25.46 -13.14 16.80
C GLU A 189 -24.16 -13.49 16.05
N LEU A 190 -23.76 -12.69 15.06
CA LEU A 190 -22.49 -12.87 14.34
C LEU A 190 -21.29 -12.81 15.30
N ASN A 191 -21.27 -11.82 16.18
CA ASN A 191 -20.17 -11.64 17.13
C ASN A 191 -20.14 -12.69 18.25
N ARG A 192 -21.26 -13.36 18.58
CA ARG A 192 -21.26 -14.49 19.52
C ARG A 192 -20.45 -15.68 19.01
N ARG A 193 -20.26 -15.79 17.70
CA ARG A 193 -19.51 -16.85 17.03
C ARG A 193 -18.03 -16.52 16.84
N MET A 194 -17.63 -15.28 17.14
CA MET A 194 -16.25 -14.83 17.09
C MET A 194 -15.52 -15.18 18.39
N GLY A 195 -14.20 -15.43 18.32
CA GLY A 195 -13.40 -15.71 19.51
C GLY A 195 -13.26 -14.48 20.41
N PRO A 196 -13.03 -14.65 21.73
CA PRO A 196 -12.93 -13.52 22.67
C PRO A 196 -11.71 -12.61 22.44
N LYS A 197 -10.71 -13.09 21.68
CA LYS A 197 -9.51 -12.33 21.29
C LYS A 197 -9.60 -11.77 19.87
N ASP A 198 -10.65 -12.10 19.14
CA ASP A 198 -10.88 -11.56 17.80
C ASP A 198 -11.45 -10.13 17.91
N TYR A 199 -11.28 -9.35 16.85
CA TYR A 199 -12.04 -8.13 16.70
C TYR A 199 -13.54 -8.45 16.49
N ARG A 200 -14.39 -7.45 16.72
CA ARG A 200 -15.82 -7.57 16.46
C ARG A 200 -16.13 -7.23 15.00
N ILE A 201 -17.04 -7.97 14.40
CA ILE A 201 -17.68 -7.57 13.15
C ILE A 201 -18.58 -6.37 13.44
N VAL A 202 -18.34 -5.28 12.73
CA VAL A 202 -19.02 -3.99 12.92
C VAL A 202 -19.76 -3.59 11.67
N HIS A 203 -20.83 -2.83 11.85
CA HIS A 203 -21.55 -2.25 10.73
C HIS A 203 -20.70 -1.20 10.02
N THR A 204 -20.52 -1.35 8.70
CA THR A 204 -19.60 -0.53 7.90
C THR A 204 -20.28 0.62 7.16
N GLY A 205 -21.61 0.70 7.11
CA GLY A 205 -22.29 1.77 6.37
C GLY A 205 -23.71 1.41 5.94
N SER A 206 -24.37 2.37 5.32
CA SER A 206 -25.71 2.23 4.75
C SER A 206 -25.66 2.07 3.23
N LEU A 207 -26.76 1.61 2.63
CA LEU A 207 -26.89 1.44 1.18
C LEU A 207 -26.50 2.71 0.42
N CYS A 208 -25.64 2.55 -0.59
CA CYS A 208 -25.21 3.62 -1.47
C CYS A 208 -26.40 4.19 -2.24
N PRO A 209 -26.31 5.43 -2.76
CA PRO A 209 -27.46 6.09 -3.38
C PRO A 209 -28.14 5.26 -4.48
N PHE A 210 -27.37 4.53 -5.29
CA PHE A 210 -27.87 3.59 -6.31
C PHE A 210 -28.75 2.48 -5.68
N CYS A 211 -28.19 1.76 -4.72
CA CYS A 211 -28.86 0.62 -4.08
C CYS A 211 -30.03 1.07 -3.22
N ARG A 212 -29.90 2.21 -2.54
CA ARG A 212 -30.95 2.80 -1.72
C ARG A 212 -32.17 3.19 -2.55
N LYS A 213 -31.97 3.83 -3.70
CA LYS A 213 -33.07 4.19 -4.60
C LYS A 213 -33.78 2.94 -5.13
N THR A 214 -33.02 1.92 -5.54
CA THR A 214 -33.58 0.64 -6.02
C THR A 214 -34.36 -0.09 -4.93
N TYR A 215 -33.80 -0.17 -3.71
CA TYR A 215 -34.47 -0.74 -2.54
C TYR A 215 -35.80 -0.01 -2.24
N GLN A 216 -35.80 1.33 -2.25
CA GLN A 216 -36.99 2.12 -1.99
C GLN A 216 -38.08 1.92 -3.05
N ASP A 217 -37.72 1.93 -4.33
CA ASP A 217 -38.67 1.71 -5.43
C ASP A 217 -39.35 0.33 -5.30
N LEU A 218 -38.58 -0.71 -4.97
CA LEU A 218 -39.11 -2.06 -4.74
C LEU A 218 -39.97 -2.16 -3.46
N MET A 219 -39.54 -1.52 -2.37
CA MET A 219 -40.34 -1.46 -1.13
C MET A 219 -41.70 -0.78 -1.39
N THR A 220 -41.73 0.30 -2.18
CA THR A 220 -43.00 0.93 -2.58
C THR A 220 -43.83 0.01 -3.48
N ALA A 221 -43.21 -0.65 -4.46
CA ALA A 221 -43.92 -1.55 -5.37
C ALA A 221 -44.56 -2.76 -4.67
N TYR A 222 -43.95 -3.22 -3.57
CA TYR A 222 -44.43 -4.35 -2.78
C TYR A 222 -45.11 -3.97 -1.46
N ASP A 223 -45.52 -2.70 -1.30
CA ASP A 223 -46.24 -2.20 -0.12
C ASP A 223 -45.52 -2.51 1.21
N GLY A 224 -44.19 -2.38 1.20
CA GLY A 224 -43.33 -2.61 2.36
C GLY A 224 -42.93 -4.07 2.63
N ASP A 225 -43.32 -5.01 1.77
CA ASP A 225 -42.97 -6.42 1.93
C ASP A 225 -41.48 -6.68 1.59
N TRP A 226 -40.63 -6.61 2.62
CA TRP A 226 -39.19 -6.84 2.53
C TRP A 226 -38.84 -8.23 1.97
N GLU A 227 -39.64 -9.25 2.27
CA GLU A 227 -39.39 -10.62 1.80
C GLU A 227 -39.50 -10.69 0.27
N LYS A 228 -40.42 -9.93 -0.34
CA LYS A 228 -40.48 -9.80 -1.79
C LYS A 228 -39.31 -9.01 -2.36
N VAL A 229 -38.87 -7.96 -1.68
CA VAL A 229 -37.73 -7.12 -2.13
C VAL A 229 -36.44 -7.94 -2.20
N ILE A 230 -36.12 -8.72 -1.17
CA ILE A 230 -34.86 -9.50 -1.16
C ILE A 230 -34.79 -10.58 -2.24
N ARG A 231 -35.93 -11.01 -2.82
CA ARG A 231 -35.95 -11.95 -3.95
C ARG A 231 -35.33 -11.35 -5.21
N HIS A 232 -35.31 -10.02 -5.32
CA HIS A 232 -34.61 -9.31 -6.40
C HIS A 232 -33.10 -9.24 -6.18
N VAL A 233 -32.59 -9.61 -5.01
CA VAL A 233 -31.17 -9.51 -4.69
C VAL A 233 -30.45 -10.79 -5.08
N VAL A 234 -29.37 -10.63 -5.84
CA VAL A 234 -28.41 -11.69 -6.14
C VAL A 234 -27.11 -11.37 -5.41
N VAL A 235 -26.62 -12.30 -4.61
CA VAL A 235 -25.31 -12.19 -3.94
C VAL A 235 -24.28 -12.93 -4.78
N LYS A 236 -23.07 -12.37 -4.90
CA LYS A 236 -21.93 -13.01 -5.55
C LYS A 236 -20.67 -12.94 -4.70
N ARG A 237 -19.76 -13.87 -4.95
CA ARG A 237 -18.39 -13.80 -4.46
C ARG A 237 -17.69 -12.59 -5.09
N LEU A 238 -17.02 -11.77 -4.27
CA LEU A 238 -16.27 -10.60 -4.72
C LEU A 238 -14.76 -10.89 -4.61
N VAL A 239 -14.07 -10.90 -5.75
CA VAL A 239 -12.61 -10.99 -5.80
C VAL A 239 -12.06 -9.59 -6.04
N LEU A 240 -11.12 -9.16 -5.21
CA LEU A 240 -10.47 -7.86 -5.35
C LEU A 240 -9.43 -7.95 -6.47
N SER A 241 -9.29 -6.88 -7.25
CA SER A 241 -8.30 -6.79 -8.31
C SER A 241 -7.88 -5.35 -8.55
N GLU A 242 -6.58 -5.10 -8.56
CA GLU A 242 -6.03 -3.79 -8.95
C GLU A 242 -6.26 -3.54 -10.45
N LYS A 243 -6.04 -4.57 -11.28
CA LYS A 243 -6.13 -4.46 -12.73
C LYS A 243 -7.56 -4.19 -13.21
N ASP A 244 -8.54 -4.88 -12.61
CA ASP A 244 -9.95 -4.71 -12.96
C ASP A 244 -10.61 -3.57 -12.18
N ARG A 245 -9.85 -2.83 -11.35
CA ARG A 245 -10.32 -1.72 -10.50
C ARG A 245 -11.47 -2.14 -9.58
N ILE A 246 -11.24 -3.18 -8.77
CA ILE A 246 -12.19 -3.73 -7.81
C ILE A 246 -11.54 -3.83 -6.42
N GLY A 247 -11.94 -2.97 -5.50
CA GLY A 247 -11.45 -2.90 -4.12
C GLY A 247 -9.98 -2.51 -3.95
N ILE A 248 -9.28 -2.21 -5.04
CA ILE A 248 -7.91 -1.71 -5.00
C ILE A 248 -7.80 -0.50 -5.95
N GLY A 249 -7.68 0.69 -5.37
CA GLY A 249 -7.54 1.96 -6.08
C GLY A 249 -6.11 2.50 -6.02
N THR A 250 -5.73 3.34 -6.98
CA THR A 250 -4.43 4.04 -6.97
C THR A 250 -4.61 5.42 -7.56
N PHE A 251 -4.31 6.44 -6.75
CA PHE A 251 -4.38 7.83 -7.14
C PHE A 251 -2.97 8.42 -7.22
N GLN A 252 -2.69 9.12 -8.32
CA GLN A 252 -1.45 9.84 -8.54
C GLN A 252 -1.76 11.31 -8.88
N PRO A 253 -1.13 12.29 -8.19
CA PRO A 253 -1.24 13.69 -8.55
C PRO A 253 -0.68 13.94 -9.95
N LYS A 254 -1.44 14.67 -10.73
CA LYS A 254 -1.09 15.28 -12.01
C LYS A 254 -0.99 16.80 -11.80
N ASP A 255 -0.69 17.54 -12.87
CA ASP A 255 -0.70 19.01 -12.85
C ASP A 255 -2.03 19.56 -12.29
N GLU A 256 -1.95 20.45 -11.29
CA GLU A 256 -3.05 21.05 -10.51
C GLU A 256 -4.17 21.59 -11.41
N LYS A 257 -3.82 22.14 -12.58
CA LYS A 257 -4.79 22.71 -13.53
C LYS A 257 -5.68 21.68 -14.23
N ASN A 258 -5.28 20.40 -14.21
CA ASN A 258 -5.92 19.33 -14.95
C ASN A 258 -6.52 18.25 -14.03
N GLN A 259 -6.61 18.49 -12.72
CA GLN A 259 -7.18 17.55 -11.76
C GLN A 259 -8.57 17.99 -11.29
N ASP A 260 -9.51 17.05 -11.20
CA ASP A 260 -10.87 17.27 -10.71
C ASP A 260 -11.18 16.28 -9.57
N SER A 261 -11.92 16.72 -8.55
CA SER A 261 -12.36 15.88 -7.43
C SER A 261 -13.28 14.72 -7.85
N THR A 262 -13.83 14.79 -9.06
CA THR A 262 -14.54 13.67 -9.71
C THR A 262 -13.64 12.45 -9.91
N GLU A 263 -12.31 12.60 -10.06
CA GLU A 263 -11.37 11.46 -10.11
C GLU A 263 -11.39 10.64 -8.81
N LEU A 264 -11.77 11.23 -7.66
CA LEU A 264 -11.90 10.52 -6.39
C LEU A 264 -13.32 10.03 -6.10
N THR A 265 -14.34 10.81 -6.49
CA THR A 265 -15.73 10.62 -6.02
C THR A 265 -16.74 10.20 -7.09
N GLY A 266 -16.31 10.15 -8.35
CA GLY A 266 -17.16 9.81 -9.51
C GLY A 266 -17.85 11.01 -10.15
N ASP A 267 -18.62 10.74 -11.21
CA ASP A 267 -19.28 11.78 -12.02
C ASP A 267 -20.69 11.42 -12.50
N LEU A 268 -21.37 12.40 -13.11
CA LEU A 268 -22.71 12.19 -13.69
C LEU A 268 -22.60 11.56 -15.08
N ASN A 269 -23.36 10.48 -15.30
CA ASN A 269 -23.44 9.83 -16.59
C ASN A 269 -24.59 10.41 -17.43
N TYR A 270 -24.26 11.34 -18.34
CA TYR A 270 -25.25 11.98 -19.21
C TYR A 270 -26.09 11.00 -20.05
N ARG A 271 -25.57 9.82 -20.40
CA ARG A 271 -26.36 8.81 -21.14
C ARG A 271 -27.43 8.20 -20.25
N LYS A 272 -27.09 7.86 -19.01
CA LYS A 272 -28.04 7.31 -18.03
C LYS A 272 -29.07 8.34 -17.58
N ILE A 273 -28.76 9.64 -17.64
CA ILE A 273 -29.76 10.70 -17.40
C ILE A 273 -30.91 10.60 -18.40
N ALA A 274 -30.64 10.26 -19.66
CA ALA A 274 -31.70 10.07 -20.66
C ALA A 274 -32.55 8.82 -20.37
N GLU A 275 -31.97 7.79 -19.76
CA GLU A 275 -32.67 6.55 -19.36
C GLU A 275 -33.55 6.76 -18.11
N TYR A 276 -33.01 7.41 -17.07
CA TYR A 276 -33.70 7.62 -15.78
C TYR A 276 -34.48 8.94 -15.71
N GLY A 277 -34.31 9.83 -16.69
CA GLY A 277 -35.08 11.06 -16.85
C GLY A 277 -34.64 12.24 -15.97
N SER A 278 -33.65 12.09 -15.09
CA SER A 278 -33.17 13.18 -14.22
C SER A 278 -31.70 13.02 -13.82
N ASP A 279 -31.00 14.15 -13.70
CA ASP A 279 -29.64 14.24 -13.14
C ASP A 279 -29.61 14.09 -11.60
N SER A 280 -30.78 14.05 -10.97
CA SER A 280 -30.97 13.83 -9.54
C SER A 280 -31.27 12.36 -9.22
N ASP A 281 -31.40 11.49 -10.21
CA ASP A 281 -31.51 10.04 -9.99
C ASP A 281 -30.11 9.45 -9.77
N PRO A 282 -29.81 8.85 -8.61
CA PRO A 282 -28.48 8.32 -8.30
C PRO A 282 -28.07 7.16 -9.19
N ARG A 283 -29.01 6.53 -9.91
CA ARG A 283 -28.69 5.48 -10.88
C ARG A 283 -28.04 6.03 -12.15
N ALA A 284 -28.17 7.34 -12.39
CA ALA A 284 -27.47 8.05 -13.44
C ALA A 284 -26.05 8.53 -13.04
N PHE A 285 -25.58 8.22 -11.83
CA PHE A 285 -24.22 8.54 -11.37
C PHE A 285 -23.27 7.37 -11.64
N ASN A 286 -22.03 7.67 -12.04
CA ASN A 286 -20.94 6.70 -12.10
C ASN A 286 -20.18 6.75 -10.77
N PHE A 287 -20.19 5.64 -10.05
CA PHE A 287 -19.39 5.47 -8.83
C PHE A 287 -18.05 4.83 -9.21
N ASP A 288 -17.23 5.55 -9.98
CA ASP A 288 -15.98 5.08 -10.57
C ASP A 288 -14.76 5.95 -10.21
N GLY A 289 -14.93 6.86 -9.24
CA GLY A 289 -13.81 7.53 -8.59
C GLY A 289 -12.95 6.55 -7.80
N GLU A 290 -11.69 6.89 -7.55
CA GLU A 290 -10.75 5.98 -6.89
C GLU A 290 -11.20 5.55 -5.48
N LEU A 291 -11.90 6.41 -4.73
CA LEU A 291 -12.49 6.05 -3.42
C LEU A 291 -13.75 5.18 -3.56
N ASN A 292 -14.43 5.22 -4.70
CA ASN A 292 -15.52 4.28 -5.00
C ASN A 292 -14.97 2.89 -5.31
N ILE A 293 -13.93 2.86 -6.14
CA ILE A 293 -13.27 1.65 -6.61
C ILE A 293 -12.59 0.89 -5.48
N ALA A 294 -11.90 1.59 -4.59
CA ALA A 294 -11.15 0.98 -3.50
C ALA A 294 -12.05 0.44 -2.37
N ASN A 295 -13.36 0.66 -2.44
CA ASN A 295 -14.29 0.18 -1.43
C ASN A 295 -14.15 -1.33 -1.20
N ARG A 296 -14.22 -1.75 0.07
CA ARG A 296 -13.93 -3.11 0.58
C ARG A 296 -12.46 -3.53 0.57
N GLY A 297 -11.54 -2.67 0.15
CA GLY A 297 -10.11 -2.97 0.18
C GLY A 297 -9.24 -1.77 0.53
N MET A 298 -8.43 -1.28 -0.41
CA MET A 298 -7.46 -0.22 -0.11
C MET A 298 -7.23 0.72 -1.29
N ILE A 299 -6.89 1.97 -0.96
CA ILE A 299 -6.44 2.98 -1.91
C ILE A 299 -5.00 3.40 -1.60
N GLU A 300 -4.18 3.47 -2.64
CA GLU A 300 -2.84 4.07 -2.59
C GLU A 300 -2.87 5.50 -3.13
N PHE A 301 -2.40 6.47 -2.34
CA PHE A 301 -2.10 7.82 -2.81
C PHE A 301 -0.58 7.98 -3.00
N ILE A 302 -0.16 8.08 -4.25
CA ILE A 302 1.23 8.33 -4.65
C ILE A 302 1.52 9.82 -4.44
N GLU A 303 2.60 10.17 -3.74
CA GLU A 303 2.95 11.56 -3.42
C GLU A 303 1.79 12.38 -2.81
N ILE A 304 1.10 11.80 -1.83
CA ILE A 304 -0.11 12.38 -1.19
C ILE A 304 0.08 13.82 -0.68
N LEU A 305 1.31 14.22 -0.31
CA LEU A 305 1.60 15.57 0.18
C LEU A 305 1.69 16.62 -0.94
N LYS A 306 1.68 16.20 -2.21
CA LYS A 306 1.65 17.07 -3.39
C LYS A 306 0.23 17.28 -3.94
N LEU A 307 -0.78 16.75 -3.26
CA LEU A 307 -2.18 16.95 -3.65
C LEU A 307 -2.60 18.41 -3.45
N ASP A 308 -3.43 18.91 -4.38
CA ASP A 308 -4.13 20.19 -4.21
C ASP A 308 -4.99 20.16 -2.92
N VAL A 309 -5.06 21.30 -2.25
CA VAL A 309 -5.89 21.54 -1.07
C VAL A 309 -7.35 21.14 -1.28
N ALA A 310 -7.88 21.25 -2.50
CA ALA A 310 -9.24 20.84 -2.84
C ALA A 310 -9.51 19.35 -2.51
N PHE A 311 -8.54 18.47 -2.75
CA PHE A 311 -8.66 17.03 -2.46
C PHE A 311 -8.58 16.70 -0.96
N LEU A 312 -8.01 17.61 -0.15
CA LEU A 312 -7.88 17.39 1.30
C LEU A 312 -9.24 17.31 1.99
N TYR A 313 -10.27 18.01 1.49
CA TYR A 313 -11.62 17.94 2.04
C TYR A 313 -12.25 16.56 1.85
N ASP A 314 -12.09 15.98 0.66
CA ASP A 314 -12.57 14.63 0.36
C ASP A 314 -11.81 13.58 1.19
N LEU A 315 -10.48 13.74 1.31
CA LEU A 315 -9.65 12.87 2.16
C LEU A 315 -10.00 12.95 3.65
N LEU A 316 -10.39 14.14 4.14
CA LEU A 316 -10.80 14.30 5.53
C LEU A 316 -12.12 13.59 5.80
N GLY A 317 -13.11 13.73 4.92
CA GLY A 317 -14.37 12.99 5.00
C GLY A 317 -14.16 11.49 4.91
N ALA A 318 -13.33 11.05 3.95
CA ALA A 318 -13.03 9.65 3.71
C ALA A 318 -12.32 9.01 4.91
N SER A 319 -11.36 9.71 5.52
CA SER A 319 -10.62 9.18 6.66
C SER A 319 -11.35 9.30 7.99
N GLN A 320 -11.99 10.42 8.32
CA GLN A 320 -12.60 10.63 9.64
C GLN A 320 -14.00 10.04 9.76
N GLU A 321 -14.81 10.23 8.72
CA GLU A 321 -16.22 9.85 8.70
C GLU A 321 -16.46 8.53 7.97
N HIS A 322 -15.46 8.01 7.25
CA HIS A 322 -15.61 6.89 6.32
C HIS A 322 -16.71 7.17 5.29
N LYS A 323 -16.72 8.41 4.77
CA LYS A 323 -17.72 8.89 3.82
C LYS A 323 -17.12 9.74 2.72
N ILE A 324 -17.68 9.61 1.53
CA ILE A 324 -17.42 10.51 0.41
C ILE A 324 -18.70 11.26 0.04
N LYS A 325 -18.55 12.44 -0.57
CA LYS A 325 -19.69 13.27 -1.01
C LYS A 325 -19.71 13.35 -2.54
N PRO A 326 -20.42 12.43 -3.23
CA PRO A 326 -20.60 12.55 -4.66
C PRO A 326 -21.37 13.84 -5.00
N LYS A 327 -21.00 14.46 -6.12
CA LYS A 327 -21.61 15.73 -6.57
C LYS A 327 -23.12 15.55 -6.75
N LYS A 328 -23.92 16.45 -6.14
CA LYS A 328 -25.40 16.44 -6.10
C LYS A 328 -26.08 15.28 -5.33
N PHE A 329 -25.35 14.30 -4.80
CA PHE A 329 -25.93 13.17 -4.06
C PHE A 329 -25.65 13.21 -2.56
N PRO A 330 -26.42 12.48 -1.73
CA PRO A 330 -26.10 12.30 -0.31
C PRO A 330 -24.68 11.72 -0.11
N GLN A 331 -24.12 11.93 1.09
CA GLN A 331 -22.87 11.24 1.45
C GLN A 331 -23.05 9.72 1.32
N THR A 332 -22.00 9.04 0.87
CA THR A 332 -21.95 7.60 0.69
C THR A 332 -20.88 7.03 1.60
N ASP A 333 -21.21 5.98 2.35
CA ASP A 333 -20.26 5.30 3.24
C ASP A 333 -19.23 4.51 2.41
N ILE A 334 -17.98 4.48 2.90
CA ILE A 334 -16.86 3.72 2.33
C ILE A 334 -16.18 2.88 3.41
N ASP A 335 -15.71 1.70 3.03
CA ASP A 335 -15.03 0.71 3.84
C ASP A 335 -13.68 0.38 3.19
N GLU A 336 -12.65 1.17 3.45
CA GLU A 336 -11.35 1.02 2.82
C GLU A 336 -10.20 1.46 3.71
N VAL A 337 -8.99 0.98 3.39
CA VAL A 337 -7.75 1.46 4.00
C VAL A 337 -7.12 2.52 3.11
N ILE A 338 -6.99 3.73 3.63
CA ILE A 338 -6.35 4.84 2.92
C ILE A 338 -4.85 4.85 3.27
N CYS A 339 -4.02 4.55 2.29
CA CYS A 339 -2.57 4.55 2.42
C CYS A 339 -1.96 5.58 1.46
N GLY A 340 -1.29 6.58 2.00
CA GLY A 340 -0.51 7.54 1.22
C GLY A 340 0.96 7.29 1.37
N HIS A 341 1.74 7.58 0.35
CA HIS A 341 3.18 7.73 0.50
C HIS A 341 3.64 9.05 -0.07
N SER A 342 4.71 9.61 0.50
CA SER A 342 5.38 10.76 -0.08
C SER A 342 6.84 10.77 0.33
N VAL A 343 7.67 11.36 -0.51
CA VAL A 343 9.09 11.53 -0.20
C VAL A 343 9.25 12.49 0.99
N ALA A 344 10.04 12.04 1.96
CA ALA A 344 10.49 12.83 3.09
C ALA A 344 11.91 13.29 2.87
N GLY A 345 12.12 14.60 2.96
CA GLY A 345 13.46 15.17 3.04
C GLY A 345 14.18 15.29 1.69
N HIS A 346 15.42 15.74 1.80
CA HIS A 346 16.29 16.10 0.71
C HIS A 346 16.92 14.85 0.07
N GLU A 347 17.25 14.94 -1.22
CA GLU A 347 17.91 13.88 -1.97
C GLU A 347 19.13 13.33 -1.20
N PRO A 348 19.21 12.02 -0.94
CA PRO A 348 20.30 11.46 -0.15
C PRO A 348 21.63 11.61 -0.89
N ILE A 349 22.61 12.22 -0.22
CA ILE A 349 23.96 12.44 -0.73
C ILE A 349 24.85 11.30 -0.24
N LEU A 350 25.44 10.61 -1.20
CA LEU A 350 26.52 9.67 -0.96
C LEU A 350 27.82 10.43 -0.68
N PHE A 351 28.47 10.13 0.43
CA PHE A 351 29.77 10.70 0.77
C PHE A 351 30.70 9.65 1.38
N ARG A 352 32.01 9.92 1.34
CA ARG A 352 33.04 9.16 2.03
C ARG A 352 33.67 10.07 3.07
N SER A 353 33.85 9.53 4.26
CA SER A 353 34.60 10.14 5.37
C SER A 353 35.71 9.21 5.85
N GLN A 354 36.45 9.64 6.87
CA GLN A 354 37.42 8.80 7.57
C GLN A 354 36.78 7.53 8.19
N GLU A 355 35.48 7.55 8.47
CA GLU A 355 34.71 6.42 9.02
C GLU A 355 34.23 5.45 7.93
N GLY A 356 34.41 5.78 6.65
CA GLY A 356 33.97 4.98 5.51
C GLY A 356 32.92 5.68 4.65
N ILE A 357 32.22 4.88 3.83
CA ILE A 357 31.19 5.37 2.90
C ILE A 357 29.84 5.39 3.62
N ALA A 358 29.11 6.51 3.54
CA ALA A 358 27.82 6.68 4.17
C ALA A 358 26.88 7.57 3.32
N TRP A 359 25.61 7.61 3.74
CA TRP A 359 24.57 8.45 3.14
C TRP A 359 24.10 9.50 4.14
N THR A 360 23.83 10.72 3.67
CA THR A 360 23.34 11.83 4.50
C THR A 360 22.46 12.78 3.67
N THR A 361 21.88 13.82 4.27
CA THR A 361 21.22 14.92 3.53
C THR A 361 22.16 16.11 3.39
N MET A 362 21.85 17.07 2.51
CA MET A 362 22.66 18.30 2.35
C MET A 362 22.75 19.09 3.65
N GLU A 363 21.67 19.14 4.43
CA GLU A 363 21.59 19.84 5.72
C GLU A 363 22.52 19.18 6.72
N ARG A 364 22.44 17.85 6.87
CA ARG A 364 23.31 17.10 7.79
C ARG A 364 24.77 17.11 7.35
N LEU A 365 25.03 17.12 6.03
CA LEU A 365 26.36 17.28 5.47
C LEU A 365 26.92 18.67 5.82
N HIS A 366 26.11 19.73 5.69
CA HIS A 366 26.48 21.07 6.11
C HIS A 366 26.66 21.17 7.64
N GLU A 367 25.75 20.63 8.45
CA GLU A 367 25.90 20.61 9.92
C GLU A 367 27.19 19.91 10.36
N ARG A 368 27.55 18.80 9.70
CA ARG A 368 28.73 18.00 10.04
C ARG A 368 30.04 18.61 9.51
N PHE A 369 30.06 19.09 8.27
CA PHE A 369 31.29 19.45 7.55
C PHE A 369 31.43 20.94 7.23
N SER A 370 30.47 21.80 7.59
CA SER A 370 30.65 23.26 7.46
C SER A 370 31.80 23.82 8.31
N PRO A 371 32.12 23.31 9.52
CA PRO A 371 33.26 23.82 10.28
C PRO A 371 34.60 23.38 9.69
N SER A 372 34.66 22.17 9.11
CA SER A 372 35.82 21.61 8.39
C SER A 372 35.36 20.52 7.43
N CYS A 373 35.79 20.60 6.18
CA CYS A 373 35.55 19.57 5.16
C CYS A 373 36.66 18.51 5.11
N GLU A 374 37.55 18.48 6.11
CA GLU A 374 38.64 17.51 6.15
C GLU A 374 38.12 16.07 6.15
N GLY A 375 38.60 15.28 5.19
CA GLY A 375 38.17 13.89 4.99
C GLY A 375 36.81 13.73 4.30
N LEU A 376 36.09 14.81 3.95
CA LEU A 376 34.85 14.72 3.19
C LEU A 376 35.15 14.56 1.69
N GLU A 377 34.66 13.46 1.10
CA GLU A 377 34.72 13.21 -0.33
C GLU A 377 33.33 12.87 -0.89
N VAL A 378 33.04 13.34 -2.09
CA VAL A 378 31.82 13.01 -2.84
C VAL A 378 32.18 12.36 -4.17
N LEU A 379 31.26 11.62 -4.77
CA LEU A 379 31.48 11.11 -6.12
C LEU A 379 31.35 12.23 -7.14
N ALA A 380 32.38 12.39 -7.96
CA ALA A 380 32.34 13.23 -9.15
C ALA A 380 32.57 12.38 -10.39
N HIS A 381 32.00 12.81 -11.51
CA HIS A 381 32.29 12.24 -12.81
C HIS A 381 33.51 12.94 -13.42
N ASP A 382 34.50 12.15 -13.82
CA ASP A 382 35.67 12.62 -14.53
C ASP A 382 35.38 12.56 -16.04
N LEU A 383 35.23 13.74 -16.66
CA LEU A 383 34.83 13.86 -18.06
C LEU A 383 35.90 13.33 -19.04
N GLU A 384 37.17 13.30 -18.65
CA GLU A 384 38.26 12.80 -19.50
C GLU A 384 38.30 11.27 -19.53
N THR A 385 38.13 10.66 -18.36
CA THR A 385 38.20 9.19 -18.21
C THR A 385 36.84 8.51 -18.28
N SER A 386 35.74 9.27 -18.31
CA SER A 386 34.37 8.78 -18.23
C SER A 386 34.11 7.87 -17.01
N ALA A 387 34.86 8.06 -15.92
CA ALA A 387 34.80 7.25 -14.71
C ALA A 387 34.29 8.07 -13.50
N THR A 388 33.73 7.39 -12.51
CA THR A 388 33.36 8.01 -11.22
C THR A 388 34.54 7.94 -10.25
N ARG A 389 34.91 9.07 -9.65
CA ARG A 389 35.99 9.15 -8.66
C ARG A 389 35.54 9.84 -7.38
N TRP A 390 36.06 9.37 -6.25
CA TRP A 390 35.94 10.10 -4.99
C TRP A 390 36.75 11.39 -5.07
N THR A 391 36.10 12.50 -4.82
CA THR A 391 36.66 13.85 -4.98
C THR A 391 36.55 14.59 -3.66
N PRO A 392 37.66 15.12 -3.12
CA PRO A 392 37.65 15.92 -1.90
C PRO A 392 36.80 17.18 -2.05
N VAL A 393 35.93 17.41 -1.07
CA VAL A 393 35.12 18.62 -0.97
C VAL A 393 35.96 19.69 -0.26
N ARG A 394 36.17 20.84 -0.92
CA ARG A 394 36.95 21.94 -0.34
C ARG A 394 36.18 22.76 0.68
N SER A 395 34.89 22.96 0.42
CA SER A 395 34.00 23.74 1.29
C SER A 395 32.55 23.33 1.05
N VAL A 396 31.73 23.46 2.09
CA VAL A 396 30.28 23.29 2.02
C VAL A 396 29.64 24.63 2.35
N ILE A 397 28.99 25.24 1.36
CA ILE A 397 28.51 26.62 1.46
C ILE A 397 26.99 26.65 1.49
N ARG A 398 26.43 27.44 2.40
CA ARG A 398 24.99 27.70 2.48
C ARG A 398 24.72 29.18 2.21
N HIS A 399 23.97 29.46 1.16
CA HIS A 399 23.57 30.82 0.80
C HIS A 399 22.09 31.03 1.09
N ARG A 400 21.72 32.23 1.56
CA ARG A 400 20.32 32.65 1.55
C ARG A 400 19.95 33.02 0.12
N PHE A 401 18.98 32.31 -0.45
CA PHE A 401 18.45 32.56 -1.78
C PHE A 401 16.98 33.01 -1.68
N THR A 402 16.60 33.98 -2.49
CA THR A 402 15.22 34.44 -2.67
C THR A 402 14.98 34.55 -4.16
N GLY A 403 14.08 33.73 -4.70
CA GLY A 403 13.80 33.64 -6.14
C GLY A 403 13.17 32.29 -6.48
N GLU A 404 12.87 32.09 -7.75
CA GLU A 404 12.34 30.82 -8.24
C GLU A 404 13.47 29.82 -8.45
N MET A 405 13.24 28.59 -7.99
CA MET A 405 14.07 27.43 -8.33
C MET A 405 13.65 26.94 -9.71
N LEU A 406 14.61 26.48 -10.52
CA LEU A 406 14.33 25.86 -11.81
C LEU A 406 14.46 24.34 -11.70
N THR A 407 13.45 23.65 -12.21
CA THR A 407 13.38 22.18 -12.20
C THR A 407 13.70 21.66 -13.60
N THR A 408 14.82 20.95 -13.74
CA THR A 408 15.19 20.24 -14.96
C THR A 408 14.72 18.79 -14.86
N ASP A 409 13.63 18.47 -15.54
CA ASP A 409 12.99 17.14 -15.54
C ASP A 409 13.50 16.29 -16.71
N GLN A 410 13.96 15.08 -16.41
CA GLN A 410 14.38 14.06 -17.37
C GLN A 410 13.58 12.78 -17.13
N LYS A 411 13.38 11.95 -18.16
CA LYS A 411 12.62 10.69 -18.06
C LYS A 411 13.08 9.75 -16.92
N TRP A 412 14.32 9.91 -16.46
CA TRP A 412 14.97 9.07 -15.46
C TRP A 412 15.20 9.78 -14.11
N GLY A 413 14.88 11.08 -13.99
CA GLY A 413 15.11 11.82 -12.76
C GLY A 413 14.97 13.33 -12.92
N VAL A 414 14.98 14.03 -11.78
CA VAL A 414 14.76 15.48 -11.70
C VAL A 414 15.93 16.12 -10.98
N VAL A 415 16.38 17.29 -11.45
CA VAL A 415 17.38 18.12 -10.78
C VAL A 415 16.81 19.52 -10.57
N GLU A 416 16.84 20.01 -9.34
CA GLU A 416 16.39 21.38 -9.00
C GLU A 416 17.58 22.26 -8.65
N THR A 417 17.71 23.40 -9.33
CA THR A 417 18.81 24.34 -9.12
C THR A 417 18.36 25.79 -9.17
N THR A 418 19.18 26.71 -8.66
CA THR A 418 18.99 28.14 -8.94
C THR A 418 19.27 28.45 -10.42
N PRO A 419 18.72 29.54 -11.00
CA PRO A 419 18.88 29.84 -12.42
C PRO A 419 20.34 29.93 -12.90
N ASN A 420 21.25 30.35 -12.01
CA ASN A 420 22.67 30.55 -12.34
C ASN A 420 23.54 29.31 -12.07
N HIS A 421 22.96 28.18 -11.66
CA HIS A 421 23.73 26.96 -11.42
C HIS A 421 23.91 26.20 -12.74
N SER A 422 25.15 26.02 -13.19
CA SER A 422 25.42 25.30 -14.42
C SER A 422 25.31 23.78 -14.23
N ILE A 423 24.72 23.11 -15.23
CA ILE A 423 24.58 21.66 -15.31
C ILE A 423 25.38 21.16 -16.53
N TYR A 424 25.83 19.90 -16.52
CA TYR A 424 26.48 19.30 -17.68
C TYR A 424 25.44 18.65 -18.61
N ASP A 425 25.52 18.93 -19.90
CA ASP A 425 24.73 18.25 -20.93
C ASP A 425 25.34 16.90 -21.33
N ARG A 426 24.63 16.13 -22.17
CA ARG A 426 25.10 14.82 -22.68
C ARG A 426 26.49 14.83 -23.34
N SER A 427 26.96 15.98 -23.80
CA SER A 427 28.28 16.17 -24.44
C SER A 427 29.39 16.52 -23.45
N GLY A 428 29.03 16.78 -22.18
CA GLY A 428 29.94 17.26 -21.15
C GLY A 428 30.12 18.78 -21.17
N ALA A 429 29.35 19.51 -21.97
CA ALA A 429 29.34 20.97 -21.96
C ALA A 429 28.42 21.49 -20.85
N THR A 430 28.78 22.63 -20.25
CA THR A 430 27.94 23.26 -19.23
C THR A 430 26.83 24.09 -19.89
N PHE A 431 25.62 24.01 -19.35
CA PHE A 431 24.46 24.80 -19.74
C PHE A 431 23.71 25.31 -18.50
N TYR A 432 22.89 26.34 -18.65
CA TYR A 432 22.00 26.84 -17.59
C TYR A 432 20.63 26.17 -17.68
N PRO A 433 19.92 25.94 -16.56
CA PRO A 433 18.67 25.18 -16.55
C PRO A 433 17.59 25.73 -17.51
N GLU A 434 17.60 27.04 -17.78
CA GLU A 434 16.69 27.71 -18.73
C GLU A 434 16.86 27.24 -20.19
N GLU A 435 18.01 26.67 -20.53
CA GLU A 435 18.32 26.21 -21.88
C GLU A 435 17.73 24.81 -22.17
N LEU A 436 17.22 24.11 -21.15
CA LEU A 436 16.45 22.85 -21.27
C LEU A 436 17.14 21.73 -22.07
N HIS A 437 18.44 21.53 -21.87
CA HIS A 437 19.19 20.45 -22.51
C HIS A 437 19.03 19.09 -21.80
N GLU A 438 19.36 18.01 -22.51
CA GLU A 438 19.48 16.67 -21.92
C GLU A 438 20.70 16.60 -20.99
N VAL A 439 20.47 16.20 -19.74
CA VAL A 439 21.47 16.21 -18.66
C VAL A 439 22.40 14.99 -18.72
N LEU A 440 23.68 15.19 -18.45
CA LEU A 440 24.66 14.13 -18.26
C LEU A 440 24.33 13.28 -17.02
N ALA A 441 24.26 11.96 -17.18
CA ALA A 441 24.06 11.03 -16.08
C ALA A 441 25.16 9.96 -16.03
N ALA A 442 25.61 9.62 -14.82
CA ALA A 442 26.57 8.54 -14.62
C ALA A 442 25.89 7.17 -14.82
N ARG A 443 26.30 6.42 -15.85
CA ARG A 443 25.71 5.11 -16.18
C ARG A 443 26.10 3.98 -15.20
N ARG A 444 27.27 4.08 -14.57
CA ARG A 444 27.79 3.10 -13.60
C ARG A 444 28.62 3.81 -12.53
N ILE A 445 28.44 3.43 -11.27
CA ILE A 445 29.29 3.84 -10.16
C ILE A 445 30.23 2.69 -9.84
N GLN A 446 31.52 2.82 -10.19
CA GLN A 446 32.49 1.73 -10.06
C GLN A 446 33.08 1.62 -8.65
N SER A 447 32.86 2.63 -7.80
CA SER A 447 33.49 2.78 -6.49
C SER A 447 32.84 1.96 -5.36
N PHE A 448 31.93 1.04 -5.70
CA PHE A 448 31.15 0.21 -4.76
C PHE A 448 31.73 -1.18 -4.48
N ALA A 449 32.88 -1.55 -5.07
CA ALA A 449 33.49 -2.85 -4.78
C ALA A 449 33.97 -2.86 -3.30
N PRO A 450 33.38 -3.67 -2.41
CA PRO A 450 33.91 -3.78 -1.05
C PRO A 450 35.32 -4.36 -1.16
N VAL A 451 36.31 -3.63 -0.66
CA VAL A 451 37.67 -4.15 -0.52
C VAL A 451 37.67 -5.07 0.71
N GLY A 452 37.09 -6.26 0.57
CA GLY A 452 37.03 -7.29 1.61
C GLY A 452 35.72 -7.38 2.40
N ALA A 453 35.63 -8.42 3.24
CA ALA A 453 34.50 -8.64 4.14
C ALA A 453 34.44 -7.51 5.18
N LEU A 454 33.28 -6.86 5.31
CA LEU A 454 33.02 -5.84 6.32
C LEU A 454 32.94 -6.51 7.70
N PHE A 455 33.99 -6.39 8.51
CA PHE A 455 33.95 -6.69 9.94
C PHE A 455 33.54 -5.42 10.69
N ILE A 456 32.43 -5.50 11.42
CA ILE A 456 31.93 -4.40 12.26
C ILE A 456 32.54 -4.60 13.65
N ASP A 457 33.45 -3.72 14.07
CA ASP A 457 33.96 -3.68 15.45
C ASP A 457 32.92 -3.01 16.35
N VAL A 458 32.09 -3.85 16.95
CA VAL A 458 30.98 -3.46 17.82
C VAL A 458 31.49 -2.77 19.11
N ALA A 459 32.71 -3.05 19.55
CA ALA A 459 33.26 -2.49 20.78
C ALA A 459 33.78 -1.06 20.61
N GLY A 460 34.35 -0.74 19.43
CA GLY A 460 34.85 0.60 19.11
C GLY A 460 33.76 1.65 18.89
N ALA A 461 32.53 1.24 18.58
CA ALA A 461 31.42 2.13 18.25
C ALA A 461 30.64 2.68 19.46
N ILE A 462 30.98 2.26 20.69
CA ILE A 462 30.26 2.65 21.92
C ILE A 462 31.20 3.47 22.83
N PRO A 463 31.01 4.80 22.92
CA PRO A 463 31.81 5.64 23.81
C PRO A 463 31.62 5.21 25.29
N GLY A 464 32.72 4.89 25.98
CA GLY A 464 32.70 4.46 27.39
C GLY A 464 32.74 2.94 27.62
N PHE A 465 32.87 2.13 26.58
CA PHE A 465 33.08 0.69 26.72
C PHE A 465 34.47 0.41 27.30
N VAL A 466 34.54 -0.26 28.46
CA VAL A 466 35.81 -0.63 29.09
C VAL A 466 36.46 -1.75 28.28
N THR A 467 37.51 -1.44 27.54
CA THR A 467 38.41 -2.45 27.00
C THR A 467 39.32 -2.92 28.12
N CYS A 468 39.00 -4.07 28.71
CA CYS A 468 39.96 -4.73 29.58
C CYS A 468 41.16 -5.14 28.71
N GLU A 469 42.32 -4.52 28.92
CA GLU A 469 43.57 -5.11 28.43
C GLU A 469 43.63 -6.54 28.95
N THR A 470 43.53 -7.52 28.04
CA THR A 470 43.80 -8.91 28.35
C THR A 470 45.26 -9.02 28.80
N ARG A 471 45.51 -8.90 30.11
CA ARG A 471 46.75 -9.38 30.70
C ARG A 471 46.72 -10.89 30.64
N ILE A 472 47.59 -11.45 29.79
CA ILE A 472 47.88 -12.88 29.82
C ILE A 472 48.48 -13.16 31.20
N ALA A 473 47.72 -13.85 32.06
CA ALA A 473 48.27 -14.40 33.28
C ALA A 473 49.37 -15.40 32.90
N ALA A 474 50.61 -15.09 33.25
CA ALA A 474 51.74 -15.99 33.07
C ALA A 474 51.44 -17.32 33.79
N GLY A 475 51.46 -18.43 33.05
CA GLY A 475 51.49 -19.79 33.61
C GLY A 475 50.18 -20.59 33.55
N GLY A 476 49.08 -20.06 33.01
CA GLY A 476 47.86 -20.84 32.80
C GLY A 476 47.85 -21.51 31.43
N GLY A 477 48.15 -22.82 31.36
CA GLY A 477 47.95 -23.61 30.14
C GLY A 477 46.48 -23.54 29.63
N PRO A 478 46.25 -23.81 28.34
CA PRO A 478 44.94 -23.66 27.71
C PRO A 478 43.93 -24.63 28.33
N MET A 479 43.00 -24.10 29.14
CA MET A 479 42.00 -24.91 29.86
C MET A 479 40.75 -25.27 29.02
N THR A 480 40.72 -25.00 27.72
CA THR A 480 39.63 -25.43 26.84
C THR A 480 40.12 -25.70 25.42
N ARG A 481 39.73 -26.86 24.86
CA ARG A 481 39.89 -27.17 23.43
C ARG A 481 38.98 -26.25 22.59
N PRO A 482 39.39 -25.84 21.38
CA PRO A 482 38.55 -25.02 20.52
C PRO A 482 37.30 -25.80 20.07
N SER A 483 36.13 -25.17 20.10
CA SER A 483 34.92 -25.72 19.48
C SER A 483 35.07 -25.66 17.95
N ARG A 484 34.46 -26.62 17.26
CA ARG A 484 34.46 -26.63 15.80
C ARG A 484 33.60 -25.48 15.24
N PRO A 485 33.91 -24.96 14.03
CA PRO A 485 33.12 -23.92 13.39
C PRO A 485 31.65 -24.32 13.26
N GLY A 486 30.73 -23.45 13.71
CA GLY A 486 29.28 -23.62 13.53
C GLY A 486 28.45 -23.87 14.80
N TRP A 487 29.04 -23.88 16.00
CA TRP A 487 28.28 -24.05 17.26
C TRP A 487 28.67 -22.99 18.28
N ALA A 488 27.74 -22.08 18.61
CA ALA A 488 27.86 -21.20 19.78
C ALA A 488 27.09 -21.82 20.95
N ARG A 489 27.79 -22.08 22.06
CA ARG A 489 27.23 -22.57 23.31
C ARG A 489 26.82 -21.37 24.16
N LEU A 490 25.53 -21.27 24.48
CA LEU A 490 25.03 -20.39 25.55
C LEU A 490 25.51 -20.93 26.89
N GLY A 491 26.11 -20.06 27.69
CA GLY A 491 26.56 -20.36 29.04
C GLY A 491 26.84 -19.07 29.80
N LEU A 492 25.76 -18.46 30.30
CA LEU A 492 25.77 -17.38 31.29
C LEU A 492 26.50 -17.82 32.57
N PRO A 493 27.05 -16.85 33.32
CA PRO A 493 26.46 -16.52 34.62
C PRO A 493 25.39 -15.44 34.52
#